data_AF-A0A1G4M7H3-F1
#
_entry.id   AF-A0A1G4M7H3-F1
#
_cell.length_a   1.000
_cell.length_b   1.000
_cell.length_c   1.000
_cell.angle_alpha   90.00
_cell.angle_beta   90.00
_cell.angle_gamma   90.00
#
_symmetry.space_group_name_H-M   'P 1'
#
loop_
_entity.id
_entity.type
_entity.pdbx_description
1 polymer ?
#
loop_
_entity_poly.entity_id
_entity_poly.type
_entity_poly.pdbx_seq_one_letter_code
_entity_poly.pdbx_strand_id
1 'polypeptide(L)'
;MTIQPDTKLSKEYTKLLSRREELSKQETSLKREYTTLLRKMVSLMTVLQELEDVDALADQSFSPVLLSKIPELEEYQHMLLQLDGMDSERIEIPDNLAESYSLYRNSSMLYKDA
;
A
#
# COMPACT_ATOMS: atom_id res chain seq x y z
N MET A 1 -60.27 -18.81 33.04
CA MET A 1 -58.90 -19.04 32.56
C MET A 1 -58.54 -17.91 31.60
N THR A 2 -57.89 -16.88 32.10
CA THR A 2 -57.38 -15.77 31.29
C THR A 2 -56.04 -16.18 30.70
N ILE A 3 -56.00 -16.41 29.39
CA ILE A 3 -54.77 -16.66 28.64
C ILE A 3 -53.98 -15.35 28.66
N GLN A 4 -52.98 -15.23 29.55
CA GLN A 4 -52.00 -14.17 29.44
C GLN A 4 -51.11 -14.49 28.23
N PRO A 5 -51.11 -13.68 27.16
CA PRO A 5 -50.19 -13.90 26.08
C PRO A 5 -48.77 -13.62 26.58
N ASP A 6 -47.84 -14.45 26.12
CA ASP A 6 -46.48 -14.63 26.58
C ASP A 6 -45.62 -13.35 26.52
N THR A 7 -45.80 -12.46 27.51
CA THR A 7 -45.18 -11.11 27.55
C THR A 7 -43.66 -11.13 27.49
N LYS A 8 -43.03 -12.24 27.91
CA LYS A 8 -41.58 -12.44 27.81
C LYS A 8 -41.15 -12.70 26.36
N LEU A 9 -41.85 -13.59 25.66
CA LEU A 9 -41.58 -13.91 24.26
C LEU A 9 -41.76 -12.69 23.35
N SER A 10 -42.80 -11.88 23.60
CA SER A 10 -43.02 -10.63 22.86
C SER A 10 -41.89 -9.60 23.07
N LYS A 11 -41.35 -9.49 24.28
CA LYS A 11 -40.19 -8.63 24.58
C LYS A 11 -38.92 -9.15 23.91
N GLU A 12 -38.67 -10.46 23.92
CA GLU A 12 -37.53 -11.06 23.24
C GLU A 12 -37.62 -10.90 21.72
N TYR A 13 -38.81 -11.08 21.13
CA TYR A 13 -39.06 -10.82 19.72
C TYR A 13 -38.75 -9.37 19.34
N THR A 14 -39.19 -8.41 20.15
CA THR A 14 -38.93 -6.98 19.91
C THR A 14 -37.44 -6.66 19.96
N LYS A 15 -36.70 -7.24 20.93
CA LYS A 15 -35.24 -7.09 21.02
C LYS A 15 -34.54 -7.66 19.79
N LEU A 16 -34.97 -8.84 19.33
CA LEU A 16 -34.39 -9.50 18.16
C LEU A 16 -34.62 -8.68 16.89
N LEU A 17 -35.82 -8.10 16.75
CA LEU A 17 -36.16 -7.20 15.64
C LEU A 17 -35.27 -5.96 15.63
N SER A 18 -35.12 -5.31 16.80
CA SER A 18 -34.25 -4.13 16.95
C SER A 18 -32.79 -4.47 16.61
N ARG A 19 -32.29 -5.62 17.07
CA ARG A 19 -30.92 -6.05 16.76
C ARG A 19 -30.73 -6.34 15.27
N ARG A 20 -31.72 -6.96 14.61
CA ARG A 20 -31.71 -7.19 13.16
C ARG A 20 -31.66 -5.88 12.39
N GLU A 21 -32.45 -4.88 12.79
CA GLU A 21 -32.43 -3.55 12.15
C GLU A 21 -31.08 -2.86 12.31
N GLU A 22 -30.47 -2.95 13.49
CA GLU A 22 -29.13 -2.42 13.73
C GLU A 22 -28.07 -3.09 12.85
N LEU A 23 -28.08 -4.43 12.78
CA LEU A 23 -27.16 -5.19 11.92
C LEU A 23 -27.35 -4.83 10.44
N SER A 24 -28.59 -4.66 9.98
CA SER A 24 -28.88 -4.23 8.60
C SER A 24 -28.31 -2.84 8.29
N LYS A 25 -28.38 -1.90 9.24
CA LYS A 25 -27.76 -0.57 9.10
C LYS A 25 -26.22 -0.68 9.04
N GLN A 26 -25.63 -1.49 9.90
CA GLN A 26 -24.18 -1.73 9.91
C GLN A 26 -23.70 -2.37 8.59
N GLU A 27 -24.42 -3.37 8.09
CA GLU A 27 -24.11 -4.01 6.81
C GLU A 27 -24.15 -2.99 5.65
N THR A 28 -25.14 -2.10 5.66
CA THR A 28 -25.26 -1.04 4.66
C THR A 28 -24.10 -0.04 4.74
N SER A 29 -23.68 0.34 5.95
CA SER A 29 -22.49 1.21 6.14
C SER A 29 -21.23 0.53 5.62
N LEU A 30 -21.02 -0.72 6.02
CA LEU A 30 -19.84 -1.49 5.66
C LEU A 30 -19.71 -1.67 4.14
N LYS A 31 -20.81 -1.92 3.43
CA LYS A 31 -20.82 -1.98 1.96
C LYS A 31 -20.37 -0.66 1.31
N ARG A 32 -20.77 0.49 1.87
CA ARG A 32 -20.37 1.81 1.37
C ARG A 32 -18.89 2.09 1.62
N GLU A 33 -18.40 1.75 2.81
CA GLU A 33 -17.00 1.88 3.18
C GLU A 33 -16.12 0.98 2.30
N TYR A 34 -16.50 -0.28 2.12
CA TYR A 34 -15.81 -1.23 1.26
C TYR A 34 -15.74 -0.76 -0.20
N THR A 35 -16.85 -0.27 -0.74
CA THR A 35 -16.88 0.30 -2.11
C THR A 35 -15.95 1.52 -2.24
N THR A 36 -15.85 2.33 -1.19
CA THR A 36 -14.94 3.48 -1.17
C THR A 36 -13.49 3.05 -1.10
N LEU A 37 -13.18 2.03 -0.30
CA LEU A 37 -11.85 1.44 -0.23
C LEU A 37 -11.43 0.86 -1.59
N LEU A 38 -12.31 0.11 -2.26
CA LEU A 38 -12.05 -0.42 -3.61
C LEU A 38 -11.70 0.69 -4.60
N ARG A 39 -12.45 1.79 -4.62
CA ARG A 39 -12.15 2.93 -5.50
C ARG A 39 -10.79 3.57 -5.19
N LYS A 40 -10.45 3.70 -3.91
CA LYS A 40 -9.12 4.20 -3.50
C LYS A 40 -8.00 3.26 -3.94
N MET A 41 -8.17 1.95 -3.80
CA MET A 41 -7.18 0.98 -4.25
C MET A 41 -6.97 1.05 -5.77
N VAL A 42 -8.04 1.14 -6.55
CA VAL A 42 -7.94 1.32 -8.01
C VAL A 42 -7.20 2.61 -8.35
N SER A 43 -7.55 3.74 -7.71
CA SER A 43 -6.84 5.00 -7.93
C SER A 43 -5.35 4.92 -7.61
N LEU A 44 -4.98 4.23 -6.52
CA LEU A 44 -3.58 4.02 -6.16
C LEU A 44 -2.87 3.13 -7.20
N MET A 45 -3.51 2.05 -7.65
CA MET A 45 -2.97 1.20 -8.72
C MET A 45 -2.75 1.98 -10.01
N THR A 46 -3.69 2.85 -10.40
CA THR A 46 -3.52 3.70 -11.59
C THR A 46 -2.33 4.63 -11.45
N VAL A 47 -2.20 5.32 -10.31
CA VAL A 47 -1.05 6.21 -10.06
C VAL A 47 0.27 5.42 -10.05
N LEU A 48 0.29 4.25 -9.42
CA LEU A 48 1.49 3.40 -9.40
C LEU A 48 1.84 2.89 -10.79
N GLN A 49 0.84 2.55 -11.61
CA GLN A 49 1.06 2.12 -12.99
C GLN A 49 1.58 3.27 -13.87
N GLU A 50 1.07 4.49 -13.69
CA GLU A 50 1.63 5.70 -14.32
C GLU A 50 3.08 5.98 -13.88
N LEU A 51 3.45 5.58 -12.65
CA LEU A 51 4.82 5.65 -12.13
C LEU A 51 5.68 4.43 -12.51
N GLU A 52 5.09 3.34 -12.99
CA GLU A 52 5.80 2.17 -13.53
C GLU A 52 6.02 2.27 -15.04
N ASP A 53 5.21 3.06 -15.78
CA ASP A 53 5.46 3.49 -17.17
C ASP A 53 6.66 4.46 -17.29
N VAL A 54 7.56 4.40 -16.30
CA VAL A 54 8.83 5.08 -16.23
C VAL A 54 9.86 4.11 -16.86
N ASP A 55 9.64 3.79 -18.14
CA ASP A 55 10.73 3.65 -19.13
C ASP A 55 11.62 4.93 -19.13
N ALA A 56 11.18 6.00 -18.46
CA ALA A 56 11.99 7.14 -18.04
C ALA A 56 12.98 6.87 -16.86
N LEU A 57 13.04 5.66 -16.28
CA LEU A 57 14.10 5.24 -15.35
C LEU A 57 15.32 4.75 -16.14
N ALA A 58 15.14 4.47 -17.44
CA ALA A 58 16.24 4.23 -18.37
C ALA A 58 16.99 5.52 -18.72
N ASP A 59 16.40 6.69 -18.51
CA ASP A 59 17.03 8.01 -18.66
C ASP A 59 17.55 8.56 -17.31
N GLN A 60 18.20 7.70 -16.50
CA GLN A 60 18.94 8.08 -15.29
C GLN A 60 20.21 8.91 -15.57
N SER A 61 20.22 9.68 -16.66
CA SER A 61 21.24 10.69 -16.92
C SER A 61 20.83 12.00 -16.27
N PHE A 62 21.75 12.69 -15.58
CA PHE A 62 21.45 14.02 -15.08
C PHE A 62 21.18 14.94 -16.27
N SER A 63 20.15 15.78 -16.16
CA SER A 63 19.83 16.77 -17.19
C SER A 63 21.07 17.64 -17.50
N PRO A 64 21.34 17.97 -18.78
CA PRO A 64 22.49 18.81 -19.15
C PRO A 64 22.46 20.19 -18.49
N VAL A 65 21.26 20.67 -18.11
CA VAL A 65 21.09 21.93 -17.37
C VAL A 65 21.63 21.82 -15.94
N LEU A 66 21.52 20.65 -15.31
CA LEU A 66 22.06 20.40 -13.97
C LEU A 66 23.58 20.22 -14.00
N LEU A 67 24.09 19.49 -14.99
CA LEU A 67 25.54 19.32 -15.20
C LEU A 67 26.26 20.65 -15.46
N SER A 68 25.61 21.57 -16.20
CA SER A 68 26.16 22.93 -16.40
C SER A 68 26.26 23.77 -15.12
N LYS A 69 25.45 23.46 -14.10
CA LYS A 69 25.46 24.17 -12.80
C LYS A 69 26.37 23.50 -11.79
N ILE A 70 26.48 22.17 -11.84
CA ILE A 70 27.25 21.35 -10.92
C ILE A 70 27.98 20.28 -11.74
N PRO A 71 29.20 20.57 -12.23
CA PRO A 71 29.95 19.65 -13.09
C PRO A 71 30.42 18.39 -12.35
N GLU A 72 30.57 18.47 -11.03
CA GLU A 72 30.95 17.35 -10.16
C GLU A 72 29.94 16.19 -10.19
N LEU A 73 28.70 16.46 -10.65
CA LEU A 73 27.65 15.45 -10.76
C LEU A 73 27.90 14.44 -11.90
N GLU A 74 28.75 14.78 -12.89
CA GLU A 74 29.09 13.87 -13.99
C GLU A 74 29.78 12.60 -13.49
N GLU A 75 30.65 12.71 -12.48
CA GLU A 75 31.33 11.56 -11.88
C GLU A 75 30.33 10.60 -11.21
N TYR A 76 29.35 11.14 -10.51
CA TYR A 76 28.28 10.35 -9.90
C TYR A 76 27.41 9.67 -10.95
N GLN A 77 27.15 10.32 -12.09
CA GLN A 77 26.40 9.71 -13.19
C GLN A 77 27.13 8.48 -13.74
N HIS A 78 28.45 8.60 -13.93
CA HIS A 78 29.26 7.47 -14.37
C HIS A 78 29.27 6.32 -13.36
N MET A 79 29.33 6.61 -12.06
CA MET A 79 29.24 5.58 -11.02
C MET A 79 27.86 4.90 -11.00
N LEU A 80 26.78 5.66 -11.15
CA LEU A 80 25.42 5.11 -11.19
C LEU A 80 25.22 4.17 -12.39
N LEU A 81 25.70 4.55 -13.58
CA LEU A 81 25.66 3.69 -14.77
C LEU A 81 26.49 2.41 -14.60
N GLN A 82 27.62 2.47 -13.89
CA GLN A 82 28.41 1.28 -13.59
C GLN A 82 27.69 0.34 -12.62
N LEU A 83 27.02 0.90 -11.61
CA LEU A 83 26.24 0.13 -10.64
C LEU A 83 25.00 -0.51 -11.26
N ASP A 84 24.33 0.16 -12.20
CA ASP A 84 23.17 -0.38 -12.92
C ASP A 84 23.53 -1.61 -13.77
N GLY A 85 24.76 -1.67 -14.28
CA GLY A 85 25.31 -2.84 -14.98
C GLY A 85 25.81 -3.96 -14.07
N MET A 86 25.80 -3.78 -12.75
CA MET A 86 26.27 -4.79 -11.79
C MET A 86 25.12 -5.64 -11.28
N ASP A 87 25.33 -6.96 -11.30
CA ASP A 87 24.42 -7.91 -10.67
C ASP A 87 24.34 -7.63 -9.16
N SER A 88 23.12 -7.40 -8.66
CA SER A 88 22.87 -7.00 -7.26
C SER A 88 23.40 -8.01 -6.26
N GLU A 89 23.55 -9.28 -6.64
CA GLU A 89 24.12 -10.34 -5.80
C GLU A 89 25.65 -10.21 -5.57
N ARG A 90 26.34 -9.38 -6.37
CA ARG A 90 27.80 -9.18 -6.28
C ARG A 90 28.20 -7.97 -5.44
N ILE A 91 27.23 -7.20 -4.95
CA ILE A 91 27.52 -6.01 -4.16
C ILE A 91 27.78 -6.44 -2.71
N GLU A 92 29.03 -6.37 -2.27
CA GLU A 92 29.41 -6.60 -0.89
C GLU A 92 28.92 -5.43 -0.02
N ILE A 93 27.99 -5.72 0.89
CA ILE A 93 27.46 -4.72 1.82
C ILE A 93 28.44 -4.58 2.98
N PRO A 94 28.94 -3.37 3.27
CA PRO A 94 29.80 -3.12 4.41
C PRO A 94 29.16 -3.55 5.74
N ASP A 95 29.96 -4.10 6.66
CA ASP A 95 29.48 -4.66 7.95
C ASP A 95 28.64 -3.67 8.77
N ASN A 96 28.98 -2.38 8.71
CA ASN A 96 28.27 -1.32 9.42
C ASN A 96 26.87 -1.01 8.83
N LEU A 97 26.60 -1.43 7.60
CA LEU A 97 25.33 -1.22 6.90
C LEU A 97 24.54 -2.52 6.70
N ALA A 98 25.12 -3.67 7.02
CA ALA A 98 24.50 -4.98 6.86
C ALA A 98 23.17 -5.09 7.62
N GLU A 99 23.09 -4.55 8.84
CA GLU A 99 21.86 -4.56 9.65
C GLU A 99 20.76 -3.69 9.02
N SER A 100 21.08 -2.45 8.64
CA SER A 100 20.14 -1.54 7.98
C SER A 100 19.64 -2.09 6.65
N TYR A 101 20.53 -2.71 5.86
CA TYR A 101 20.14 -3.33 4.59
C TYR A 101 19.29 -4.57 4.79
N SER A 102 19.59 -5.40 5.80
CA SER A 102 18.75 -6.54 6.18
C SER A 102 17.34 -6.08 6.56
N LEU A 103 17.22 -5.00 7.34
CA LEU A 103 15.93 -4.42 7.69
C LEU A 103 15.18 -3.91 6.46
N TYR A 104 15.84 -3.19 5.57
CA TYR A 104 15.26 -2.72 4.31
C TYR A 104 14.77 -3.88 3.44
N ARG A 105 15.63 -4.88 3.19
CA ARG A 105 15.33 -6.03 2.33
C ARG A 105 14.20 -6.90 2.86
N ASN A 106 14.12 -7.06 4.18
CA ASN A 106 13.12 -7.88 4.83
C ASN A 106 11.85 -7.10 5.21
N SER A 107 11.87 -5.78 5.09
CA SER A 107 10.67 -4.96 5.26
C SER A 107 9.78 -5.12 4.02
N SER A 108 8.68 -5.84 4.18
CA SER A 108 7.62 -5.92 3.17
C SER A 108 7.11 -4.51 2.89
N MET A 109 7.54 -3.90 1.78
CA MET A 109 7.10 -2.55 1.41
C MET A 109 5.64 -2.54 0.96
N LEU A 110 5.09 -3.70 0.60
CA LEU A 110 3.70 -3.88 0.21
C LEU A 110 2.98 -4.84 1.16
N TYR A 111 1.67 -4.67 1.32
CA TYR A 111 0.81 -5.50 2.19
C TYR A 111 0.62 -6.95 1.70
N LYS A 112 1.34 -7.40 0.66
CA LYS A 112 1.13 -8.71 0.01
C LYS A 112 2.38 -9.51 -0.35
N ASP A 113 3.58 -9.12 0.09
CA ASP A 113 4.80 -9.90 -0.20
C ASP A 113 5.07 -11.04 0.80
N ALA A 114 3.99 -11.71 1.26
CA ALA A 114 4.06 -12.91 2.11
C ALA A 114 3.21 -14.05 1.55
#